data_AF-A0A7C3JZP9-F1
#
_entry.id   AF-A0A7C3JZP9-F1
#
_cell.length_a   1.000
_cell.length_b   1.000
_cell.length_c   1.000
_cell.angle_alpha   90.00
_cell.angle_beta   90.00
_cell.angle_gamma   90.00
#
_symmetry.space_group_name_H-M   'P 1'
#
loop_
_entity.id
_entity.type
_entity.pdbx_description
1 polymer ?
#
loop_
_entity_poly.entity_id
_entity_poly.type
_entity_poly.pdbx_seq_one_letter_code
_entity_poly.pdbx_strand_id
1 'polypeptide(L)'
;GIIFIDRINQDNPTPALGAIESTNPCGEQPLLPYESCNLGSINLSNMTRNEDIDWEKLGSVTEKAVHFLDNVIDMNRYTLPEIEVRTKGNRKIGLGVMGFADLLIRLGIPYSDPHALEVAEKVMAFIQEKGKRASRELALSRGSFPNFDSSSLKNRWDAMRNATITTIAPTGTLSIIAGASSGIEPIFALAFIRHVLEGKELLEVNPLFETMARKEGFFSERLMEEIAQNGHLHHLPEVPERFRRLFVTAHDILPEDHIRMQAAFQKYTDNAVSKTVNFPHEATVEDVEKVYLLAYELGCKGVTIYRDRSREKQVLYKGRACTHEDPLKDEEALPTVEIRPKARKDVIHGSTRKIRTGCGNLYVTVNEDEDGKLFEIFNQIGKAGGCAASQSEAIGRLVSLAFRSGVEPEDIIRQLKGISCHTPVWYGEGKILSCADAVAKAIEWHLKEKGEKPRSEAEAMAKIRALLPEKRGSNPREKSIPIFLRGACPECGGPLIFEEGCVKCLCGYSDCG
;
A
#
# COMPACT_ATOMS: atom_id res chain seq x y z
N GLY A 1 -12.75 -8.99 -5.69
CA GLY A 1 -12.57 -10.33 -5.11
C GLY A 1 -13.86 -10.75 -4.44
N ILE A 2 -13.90 -11.98 -3.95
CA ILE A 2 -15.05 -12.58 -3.25
C ILE A 2 -14.54 -13.34 -2.01
N ILE A 3 -15.34 -13.39 -0.95
CA ILE A 3 -15.10 -14.21 0.23
C ILE A 3 -16.30 -15.13 0.46
N PHE A 4 -16.04 -16.38 0.82
CA PHE A 4 -17.08 -17.38 1.12
C PHE A 4 -17.22 -17.51 2.63
N ILE A 5 -17.97 -16.59 3.24
CA ILE A 5 -18.04 -16.41 4.70
C ILE A 5 -18.55 -17.65 5.44
N ASP A 6 -19.45 -18.41 4.82
CA ASP A 6 -19.97 -19.67 5.37
C ASP A 6 -18.86 -20.73 5.47
N ARG A 7 -18.03 -20.84 4.43
CA ARG A 7 -16.88 -21.77 4.40
C ARG A 7 -15.84 -21.39 5.44
N ILE A 8 -15.57 -20.08 5.59
CA ILE A 8 -14.69 -19.55 6.63
C ILE A 8 -15.20 -19.95 8.02
N ASN A 9 -16.50 -19.80 8.29
CA ASN A 9 -17.08 -20.12 9.59
C ASN A 9 -17.22 -21.63 9.85
N GLN A 10 -17.41 -22.45 8.81
CA GLN A 10 -17.36 -23.91 8.92
C GLN A 10 -16.03 -24.40 9.51
N ASP A 11 -14.93 -23.72 9.16
CA ASP A 11 -13.57 -24.04 9.62
C ASP A 11 -13.13 -23.22 10.85
N ASN A 12 -14.02 -22.41 11.44
CA ASN A 12 -13.67 -21.59 12.61
C ASN A 12 -13.32 -22.51 13.80
N PRO A 13 -12.09 -22.42 14.35
CA PRO A 13 -11.70 -23.27 15.48
C PRO A 13 -12.41 -22.90 16.78
N THR A 14 -12.92 -21.67 16.91
CA THR A 14 -13.51 -21.14 18.14
C THR A 14 -14.91 -20.57 17.91
N PRO A 15 -15.88 -21.38 17.44
CA PRO A 15 -17.22 -20.90 17.09
C PRO A 15 -18.01 -20.40 18.31
N ALA A 16 -17.72 -20.92 19.51
CA ALA A 16 -18.34 -20.49 20.76
C ALA A 16 -18.02 -19.02 21.11
N LEU A 17 -16.97 -18.44 20.53
CA LEU A 17 -16.55 -17.05 20.81
C LEU A 17 -17.18 -16.02 19.85
N GLY A 18 -17.81 -16.48 18.77
CA GLY A 18 -18.41 -15.64 17.74
C GLY A 18 -18.19 -16.16 16.33
N ALA A 19 -18.93 -15.59 15.38
CA ALA A 19 -18.70 -15.80 13.95
C ALA A 19 -17.60 -14.86 13.44
N ILE A 20 -16.83 -15.35 12.46
CA ILE A 20 -15.91 -14.53 11.68
C ILE A 20 -16.75 -13.75 10.67
N GLU A 21 -16.60 -12.43 10.65
CA GLU A 21 -17.42 -11.53 9.81
C GLU A 21 -16.62 -10.92 8.64
N SER A 22 -15.29 -10.97 8.70
CA SER A 22 -14.40 -10.34 7.73
C SER A 22 -13.02 -11.00 7.72
N THR A 23 -12.16 -10.54 6.80
CA THR A 23 -10.75 -10.88 6.72
C THR A 23 -9.88 -9.64 6.94
N ASN A 24 -8.59 -9.84 7.11
CA ASN A 24 -7.58 -8.79 6.94
C ASN A 24 -7.51 -8.31 5.46
N PRO A 25 -6.71 -7.25 5.16
CA PRO A 25 -6.67 -6.63 3.83
C PRO A 25 -6.29 -7.57 2.68
N CYS A 26 -5.48 -8.59 2.93
CA CYS A 26 -4.98 -9.50 1.91
C CYS A 26 -5.79 -10.81 1.80
N GLY A 27 -6.82 -10.99 2.65
CA GLY A 27 -7.79 -12.08 2.58
C GLY A 27 -7.37 -13.40 3.25
N GLU A 28 -6.12 -13.54 3.69
CA GLU A 28 -5.53 -14.77 4.23
C GLU A 28 -5.82 -15.02 5.72
N GLN A 29 -6.23 -13.99 6.45
CA GLN A 29 -6.57 -14.05 7.88
C GLN A 29 -8.04 -13.72 8.12
N PRO A 30 -8.92 -14.72 8.12
CA PRO A 30 -10.25 -14.60 8.70
C PRO A 30 -10.15 -14.62 10.23
N LEU A 31 -10.53 -13.52 10.86
CA LEU A 31 -10.33 -13.29 12.29
C LEU A 31 -11.62 -12.85 12.97
N LEU A 32 -11.76 -13.21 14.25
CA LEU A 32 -12.83 -12.67 15.08
C LEU A 32 -12.59 -11.17 15.36
N PRO A 33 -13.63 -10.40 15.74
CA PRO A 33 -13.45 -9.02 16.16
C PRO A 33 -12.38 -8.88 17.25
N TYR A 34 -11.47 -7.91 17.07
CA TYR A 34 -10.31 -7.65 17.92
C TYR A 34 -9.29 -8.80 18.00
N GLU A 35 -9.37 -9.83 17.18
CA GLU A 35 -8.34 -10.86 17.12
C GLU A 35 -7.19 -10.41 16.21
N SER A 36 -5.97 -10.85 16.50
CA SER A 36 -4.80 -10.62 15.65
C SER A 36 -4.05 -11.93 15.39
N CYS A 37 -3.18 -11.91 14.38
CA CYS A 37 -2.37 -13.04 13.96
C CYS A 37 -0.98 -12.55 13.57
N ASN A 38 0.05 -13.24 14.02
CA ASN A 38 1.42 -13.01 13.57
C ASN A 38 1.79 -14.04 12.50
N LEU A 39 2.50 -13.55 11.47
CA LEU A 39 2.76 -14.30 10.25
C LEU A 39 4.24 -14.67 10.12
N GLY A 40 4.51 -15.79 9.45
CA GLY A 40 5.86 -16.21 9.03
C GLY A 40 5.78 -17.05 7.76
N SER A 41 6.87 -17.12 6.99
CA SER A 41 6.89 -17.86 5.73
C SER A 41 8.18 -18.67 5.56
N ILE A 42 8.04 -19.95 5.25
CA ILE A 42 9.16 -20.83 4.94
C ILE A 42 9.57 -20.64 3.48
N ASN A 43 10.85 -20.37 3.21
CA ASN A 43 11.38 -20.36 1.85
C ASN A 43 11.58 -21.80 1.35
N LEU A 44 10.68 -22.27 0.49
CA LEU A 44 10.68 -23.62 -0.06
C LEU A 44 11.85 -23.89 -1.02
N SER A 45 12.38 -22.86 -1.68
CA SER A 45 13.58 -22.98 -2.54
C SER A 45 14.78 -23.55 -1.75
N ASN A 46 14.87 -23.21 -0.46
CA ASN A 46 15.92 -23.66 0.45
C ASN A 46 15.64 -25.03 1.10
N MET A 47 14.49 -25.65 0.80
CA MET A 47 14.08 -26.96 1.34
C MET A 47 14.29 -28.07 0.31
N THR A 48 15.36 -27.96 -0.48
CA THR A 48 15.72 -28.93 -1.52
C THR A 48 17.07 -29.58 -1.24
N ARG A 49 17.20 -30.86 -1.59
CA ARG A 49 18.43 -31.66 -1.48
C ARG A 49 18.46 -32.66 -2.64
N ASN A 50 19.51 -32.63 -3.46
CA ASN A 50 19.69 -33.54 -4.60
C ASN A 50 18.47 -33.59 -5.55
N GLU A 51 17.95 -32.42 -5.96
CA GLU A 51 16.80 -32.30 -6.88
C GLU A 51 15.47 -32.88 -6.32
N ASP A 52 15.39 -33.10 -5.00
CA ASP A 52 14.16 -33.48 -4.30
C ASP A 52 13.93 -32.57 -3.07
N ILE A 53 12.78 -32.70 -2.43
CA ILE A 53 12.40 -31.97 -1.22
C ILE A 53 13.11 -32.57 0.00
N ASP A 54 13.81 -31.73 0.76
CA ASP A 54 14.40 -32.11 2.03
C ASP A 54 13.34 -32.05 3.15
N TRP A 55 12.58 -33.15 3.27
CA TRP A 55 11.49 -33.28 4.25
C TRP A 55 11.95 -33.17 5.71
N GLU A 56 13.17 -33.62 6.01
CA GLU A 56 13.74 -33.51 7.36
C GLU A 56 13.99 -32.04 7.71
N LYS A 57 14.63 -31.30 6.79
CA LYS A 57 14.87 -29.87 6.95
C LYS A 57 13.58 -29.09 7.02
N LEU A 58 12.62 -29.37 6.13
CA LEU A 58 11.30 -28.74 6.14
C LEU A 58 10.62 -28.95 7.49
N GLY A 59 10.64 -30.18 8.02
CA GLY A 59 10.03 -30.52 9.31
C GLY A 59 10.66 -29.75 10.46
N SER A 60 11.99 -29.74 10.55
CA SER A 60 12.69 -28.99 11.61
C SER A 60 12.43 -27.49 11.53
N VAL A 61 12.37 -26.91 10.32
CA VAL A 61 12.08 -25.50 10.13
C VAL A 61 10.63 -25.17 10.52
N THR A 62 9.66 -26.02 10.15
CA THR A 62 8.26 -25.87 10.55
C THR A 62 8.10 -25.86 12.06
N GLU A 63 8.71 -26.81 12.78
CA GLU A 63 8.63 -26.90 14.24
C GLU A 63 9.21 -25.64 14.91
N LYS A 64 10.40 -25.18 14.46
CA LYS A 64 11.03 -23.96 14.96
C LYS A 64 10.22 -22.71 14.63
N ALA A 65 9.60 -22.65 13.44
CA ALA A 65 8.79 -21.51 13.03
C ALA A 65 7.51 -21.40 13.88
N VAL A 66 6.83 -22.50 14.18
CA VAL A 66 5.68 -22.51 15.10
C VAL A 66 6.09 -22.05 16.49
N HIS A 67 7.20 -22.54 17.01
CA HIS A 67 7.73 -22.09 18.31
C HIS A 67 8.08 -20.60 18.33
N PHE A 68 8.73 -20.12 17.28
CA PHE A 68 9.05 -18.70 17.12
C PHE A 68 7.78 -17.85 17.09
N LEU A 69 6.80 -18.22 16.26
CA LEU A 69 5.53 -17.51 16.14
C LEU A 69 4.73 -17.52 17.45
N ASP A 70 4.73 -18.61 18.23
CA ASP A 70 4.10 -18.63 19.56
C ASP A 70 4.79 -17.66 20.53
N ASN A 71 6.13 -17.56 20.50
CA ASN A 71 6.86 -16.58 21.33
C ASN A 71 6.51 -15.13 20.95
N VAL A 72 6.27 -14.84 19.66
CA VAL A 72 5.92 -13.48 19.20
C VAL A 72 4.65 -12.99 19.88
N ILE A 73 3.66 -13.85 20.15
CA ILE A 73 2.42 -13.48 20.84
C ILE A 73 2.71 -12.87 22.21
N ASP A 74 3.64 -13.46 22.96
CA ASP A 74 3.97 -13.00 24.31
C ASP A 74 4.89 -11.76 24.30
N MET A 75 5.70 -11.62 23.26
CA MET A 75 6.61 -10.47 23.08
C MET A 75 5.94 -9.24 22.46
N ASN A 76 4.79 -9.41 21.80
CA ASN A 76 4.13 -8.33 21.09
C ASN A 76 3.56 -7.28 22.06
N ARG A 77 3.57 -6.02 21.64
CA ARG A 77 2.92 -4.91 22.35
C ARG A 77 1.66 -4.52 21.61
N TYR A 78 0.52 -4.83 22.20
CA TYR A 78 -0.77 -4.55 21.60
C TYR A 78 -1.19 -3.09 21.83
N THR A 79 -1.79 -2.48 20.82
CA THR A 79 -2.24 -1.08 20.88
C THR A 79 -3.53 -0.91 21.68
N LEU A 80 -4.37 -1.95 21.73
CA LEU A 80 -5.63 -1.99 22.45
C LEU A 80 -5.68 -3.21 23.39
N PRO A 81 -6.11 -3.06 24.66
CA PRO A 81 -6.22 -4.18 25.60
C PRO A 81 -7.13 -5.31 25.10
N GLU A 82 -8.19 -4.99 24.37
CA GLU A 82 -9.12 -5.96 23.79
C GLU A 82 -8.42 -6.89 22.81
N ILE A 83 -7.47 -6.36 22.02
CA ILE A 83 -6.68 -7.14 21.07
C ILE A 83 -5.75 -8.09 21.81
N GLU A 84 -5.11 -7.61 22.89
CA GLU A 84 -4.24 -8.45 23.72
C GLU A 84 -5.02 -9.62 24.33
N VAL A 85 -6.17 -9.35 24.94
CA VAL A 85 -7.02 -10.38 25.57
C VAL A 85 -7.47 -11.42 24.55
N ARG A 86 -7.98 -10.99 23.39
CA ARG A 86 -8.44 -11.90 22.33
C ARG A 86 -7.30 -12.71 21.74
N THR A 87 -6.17 -12.06 21.43
CA THR A 87 -5.01 -12.73 20.82
C THR A 87 -4.39 -13.74 21.77
N LYS A 88 -4.20 -13.40 23.06
CA LYS A 88 -3.68 -14.34 24.06
C LYS A 88 -4.67 -15.47 24.39
N GLY A 89 -5.97 -15.23 24.23
CA GLY A 89 -7.03 -16.23 24.45
C GLY A 89 -7.07 -17.34 23.40
N ASN A 90 -6.79 -17.02 22.13
CA ASN A 90 -6.87 -17.98 21.01
C ASN A 90 -5.50 -18.36 20.44
N ARG A 91 -4.51 -17.49 20.59
CA ARG A 91 -3.12 -17.67 20.16
C ARG A 91 -2.98 -18.09 18.70
N LYS A 92 -3.78 -17.51 17.80
CA LYS A 92 -3.72 -17.79 16.36
C LYS A 92 -2.37 -17.35 15.77
N ILE A 93 -1.76 -18.23 15.00
CA ILE A 93 -0.55 -17.95 14.22
C ILE A 93 -0.78 -18.27 12.75
N GLY A 94 0.04 -17.67 11.89
CA GLY A 94 -0.03 -17.84 10.45
C GLY A 94 1.30 -18.21 9.84
N LEU A 95 1.62 -19.51 9.81
CA LEU A 95 2.76 -20.05 9.10
C LEU A 95 2.38 -20.39 7.65
N GLY A 96 3.03 -19.73 6.70
CA GLY A 96 2.90 -19.99 5.27
C GLY A 96 4.22 -20.33 4.61
N VAL A 97 4.25 -20.16 3.30
CA VAL A 97 5.42 -20.45 2.46
C VAL A 97 5.70 -19.30 1.49
N MET A 98 6.93 -19.26 1.00
CA MET A 98 7.37 -18.49 -0.17
C MET A 98 8.32 -19.36 -1.00
N GLY A 99 8.64 -18.94 -2.23
CA GLY A 99 9.55 -19.67 -3.09
C GLY A 99 8.96 -20.96 -3.67
N PHE A 100 7.63 -21.07 -3.79
CA PHE A 100 7.01 -22.28 -4.35
C PHE A 100 7.31 -22.46 -5.84
N ALA A 101 7.28 -21.39 -6.63
CA ALA A 101 7.66 -21.48 -8.05
C ALA A 101 9.13 -21.88 -8.20
N ASP A 102 10.01 -21.35 -7.34
CA ASP A 102 11.43 -21.72 -7.31
C ASP A 102 11.63 -23.18 -6.94
N LEU A 103 10.85 -23.71 -5.98
CA LEU A 103 10.85 -25.13 -5.64
C LEU A 103 10.52 -25.97 -6.87
N LEU A 104 9.41 -25.67 -7.56
CA LEU A 104 9.00 -26.42 -8.74
C LEU A 104 10.06 -26.39 -9.85
N ILE A 105 10.69 -25.23 -10.08
CA ILE A 105 11.81 -25.09 -11.02
C ILE A 105 12.98 -25.99 -10.65
N ARG A 106 13.35 -26.06 -9.37
CA ARG A 106 14.42 -26.95 -8.89
C ARG A 106 14.09 -28.43 -9.04
N LEU A 107 12.80 -28.79 -8.97
CA LEU A 107 12.31 -30.15 -9.23
C LEU A 107 12.10 -30.44 -10.72
N GLY A 108 12.27 -29.45 -11.60
CA GLY A 108 12.02 -29.60 -13.04
C GLY A 108 10.54 -29.71 -13.42
N ILE A 109 9.63 -29.23 -12.56
CA ILE A 109 8.17 -29.34 -12.73
C ILE A 109 7.60 -27.98 -13.17
N PRO A 110 6.93 -27.88 -14.33
CA PRO A 110 6.19 -26.68 -14.71
C PRO A 110 5.09 -26.32 -13.71
N TYR A 111 4.85 -25.04 -13.46
CA TYR A 111 3.82 -24.60 -12.50
C TYR A 111 2.41 -25.08 -12.87
N SER A 112 2.08 -25.11 -14.16
CA SER A 112 0.78 -25.57 -14.69
C SER A 112 0.69 -27.10 -14.85
N ASP A 113 1.71 -27.85 -14.47
CA ASP A 113 1.68 -29.32 -14.52
C ASP A 113 0.74 -29.87 -13.43
N PRO A 114 -0.12 -30.86 -13.72
CA PRO A 114 -0.93 -31.52 -12.69
C PRO A 114 -0.11 -32.06 -11.50
N HIS A 115 1.13 -32.50 -11.74
CA HIS A 115 2.02 -32.95 -10.69
C HIS A 115 2.44 -31.82 -9.73
N ALA A 116 2.47 -30.55 -10.19
CA ALA A 116 2.72 -29.41 -9.32
C ALA A 116 1.63 -29.25 -8.24
N LEU A 117 0.38 -29.60 -8.56
CA LEU A 117 -0.72 -29.61 -7.59
C LEU A 117 -0.50 -30.69 -6.52
N GLU A 118 -0.02 -31.87 -6.91
CA GLU A 118 0.31 -32.94 -5.96
C GLU A 118 1.45 -32.53 -5.02
N VAL A 119 2.47 -31.84 -5.56
CA VAL A 119 3.57 -31.30 -4.75
C VAL A 119 3.06 -30.24 -3.78
N ALA A 120 2.20 -29.32 -4.23
CA ALA A 120 1.56 -28.32 -3.37
C ALA A 120 0.80 -28.96 -2.21
N GLU A 121 -0.04 -29.97 -2.50
CA GLU A 121 -0.79 -30.71 -1.48
C GLU A 121 0.14 -31.43 -0.51
N LYS A 122 1.14 -32.16 -1.00
CA LYS A 122 2.09 -32.90 -0.15
C LYS A 122 2.88 -31.97 0.78
N VAL A 123 3.41 -30.87 0.24
CA VAL A 123 4.18 -29.89 1.01
C VAL A 123 3.31 -29.24 2.08
N MET A 124 2.12 -28.77 1.71
CA MET A 124 1.27 -28.05 2.65
C MET A 124 0.67 -28.99 3.70
N ALA A 125 0.29 -30.23 3.33
CA ALA A 125 -0.14 -31.26 4.26
C ALA A 125 0.93 -31.58 5.30
N PHE A 126 2.18 -31.75 4.85
CA PHE A 126 3.32 -32.01 5.73
C PHE A 126 3.56 -30.84 6.70
N ILE A 127 3.53 -29.59 6.22
CA ILE A 127 3.66 -28.40 7.06
C ILE A 127 2.53 -28.30 8.08
N GLN A 128 1.28 -28.56 7.67
CA GLN A 128 0.14 -28.50 8.57
C GLN A 128 0.22 -29.57 9.67
N GLU A 129 0.56 -30.81 9.30
CA GLU A 129 0.72 -31.92 10.25
C GLU A 129 1.84 -31.63 11.24
N LYS A 130 3.03 -31.27 10.75
CA LYS A 130 4.18 -30.94 11.59
C LYS A 130 3.91 -29.73 12.48
N GLY A 131 3.25 -28.71 11.94
CA GLY A 131 2.89 -27.53 12.70
C GLY A 131 1.88 -27.80 13.81
N LYS A 132 0.87 -28.65 13.56
CA LYS A 132 -0.09 -29.09 14.60
C LYS A 132 0.59 -29.91 15.70
N ARG A 133 1.50 -30.83 15.33
CA ARG A 133 2.31 -31.59 16.30
C ARG A 133 3.18 -30.67 17.15
N ALA A 134 3.86 -29.70 16.55
CA ALA A 134 4.67 -28.72 17.27
C ALA A 134 3.82 -27.88 18.24
N SER A 135 2.62 -27.44 17.81
CA SER A 135 1.70 -26.71 18.69
C SER A 135 1.20 -27.57 19.85
N ARG A 136 0.93 -28.86 19.63
CA ARG A 136 0.60 -29.80 20.71
C ARG A 136 1.76 -29.95 21.71
N GLU A 137 3.00 -30.10 21.24
CA GLU A 137 4.18 -30.20 22.11
C GLU A 137 4.40 -28.93 22.95
N LEU A 138 4.17 -27.76 22.36
CA LEU A 138 4.15 -26.50 23.11
C LEU A 138 3.03 -26.45 24.14
N ALA A 139 1.87 -27.02 23.83
CA ALA A 139 0.75 -27.08 24.76
C ALA A 139 1.06 -27.95 25.99
N LEU A 140 1.74 -29.08 25.77
CA LEU A 140 2.15 -29.97 26.87
C LEU A 140 3.18 -29.32 27.81
N SER A 141 4.00 -28.41 27.30
CA SER A 141 5.03 -27.72 28.10
C SER A 141 4.56 -26.37 28.67
N ARG A 142 3.70 -25.63 27.98
CA ARG A 142 3.29 -24.24 28.32
C ARG A 142 1.80 -24.09 28.65
N GLY A 143 1.02 -25.17 28.55
CA GLY A 143 -0.43 -25.15 28.60
C GLY A 143 -1.07 -24.87 27.24
N SER A 144 -2.28 -25.39 27.04
CA SER A 144 -3.10 -25.10 25.86
C SER A 144 -3.52 -23.63 25.80
N PHE A 145 -3.95 -23.14 24.63
CA PHE A 145 -4.54 -21.80 24.56
C PHE A 145 -5.79 -21.72 25.47
N PRO A 146 -6.06 -20.57 26.11
CA PRO A 146 -7.14 -20.44 27.10
C PRO A 146 -8.52 -20.93 26.65
N ASN A 147 -8.89 -20.70 25.38
CA ASN A 147 -10.18 -21.10 24.83
C ASN A 147 -10.20 -22.52 24.22
N PHE A 148 -9.23 -23.36 24.53
CA PHE A 148 -9.10 -24.70 23.91
C PHE A 148 -10.28 -25.62 24.21
N ASP A 149 -10.76 -25.66 25.46
CA ASP A 149 -11.84 -26.58 25.85
C ASP A 149 -13.19 -26.25 25.21
N SER A 150 -13.41 -24.99 24.78
CA SER A 150 -14.59 -24.55 24.04
C SER A 150 -14.39 -24.52 22.52
N SER A 151 -13.21 -24.93 22.05
CA SER A 151 -12.85 -24.96 20.63
C SER A 151 -13.29 -26.26 19.95
N SER A 152 -13.41 -26.24 18.62
CA SER A 152 -13.66 -27.45 17.83
C SER A 152 -12.47 -28.42 17.82
N LEU A 153 -11.28 -27.98 18.27
CA LEU A 153 -10.08 -28.78 18.35
C LEU A 153 -10.09 -29.77 19.52
N LYS A 154 -10.85 -29.49 20.60
CA LYS A 154 -10.90 -30.33 21.81
C LYS A 154 -11.32 -31.77 21.54
N ASN A 155 -12.18 -31.98 20.54
CA ASN A 155 -12.67 -33.31 20.17
C ASN A 155 -11.65 -34.10 19.33
N ARG A 156 -10.61 -33.46 18.81
CA ARG A 156 -9.62 -34.04 17.90
C ARG A 156 -8.21 -34.13 18.50
N TRP A 157 -7.92 -33.29 19.48
CA TRP A 157 -6.63 -33.16 20.12
C TRP A 157 -6.78 -33.12 21.64
N ASP A 158 -5.80 -33.66 22.35
CA ASP A 158 -5.72 -33.64 23.81
C ASP A 158 -5.17 -32.31 24.35
N ALA A 159 -4.28 -31.66 23.58
CA ALA A 159 -3.73 -30.34 23.90
C ALA A 159 -3.31 -29.59 22.62
N MET A 160 -3.51 -28.26 22.59
CA MET A 160 -3.08 -27.39 21.49
C MET A 160 -2.70 -26.00 22.01
N ARG A 161 -1.55 -25.47 21.56
CA ARG A 161 -1.07 -24.15 22.00
C ARG A 161 -1.69 -23.00 21.21
N ASN A 162 -2.13 -23.27 19.98
CA ASN A 162 -2.61 -22.27 19.03
C ASN A 162 -3.91 -22.75 18.37
N ALA A 163 -4.89 -21.86 18.21
CA ALA A 163 -6.17 -22.20 17.56
C ALA A 163 -6.05 -22.39 16.04
N THR A 164 -5.09 -21.73 15.39
CA THR A 164 -4.72 -21.95 13.98
C THR A 164 -3.21 -21.93 13.83
N ILE A 165 -2.70 -22.66 12.84
CA ILE A 165 -1.25 -22.76 12.57
C ILE A 165 -0.89 -22.18 11.21
N THR A 166 -1.71 -22.46 10.20
CA THR A 166 -1.33 -22.30 8.79
C THR A 166 -2.11 -21.23 8.07
N THR A 167 -1.45 -20.52 7.16
CA THR A 167 -2.01 -19.49 6.26
C THR A 167 -1.13 -19.38 5.03
N ILE A 168 -1.63 -18.83 3.94
CA ILE A 168 -0.77 -18.43 2.82
C ILE A 168 -0.94 -16.92 2.62
N ALA A 169 0.06 -16.16 3.08
CA ALA A 169 0.07 -14.71 2.97
C ALA A 169 0.86 -14.25 1.74
N PRO A 170 0.60 -13.03 1.22
CA PRO A 170 1.51 -12.40 0.28
C PRO A 170 2.85 -12.15 0.95
N THR A 171 3.93 -12.51 0.28
CA THR A 171 5.29 -12.30 0.82
C THR A 171 6.03 -11.19 0.10
N GLY A 172 5.34 -10.15 -0.37
CA GLY A 172 5.88 -9.15 -1.31
C GLY A 172 7.27 -8.59 -0.96
N THR A 173 7.47 -8.12 0.27
CA THR A 173 8.79 -7.62 0.72
C THR A 173 9.71 -8.75 1.20
N LEU A 174 9.15 -9.76 1.88
CA LEU A 174 9.93 -10.85 2.47
C LEU A 174 10.61 -11.73 1.41
N SER A 175 9.93 -11.97 0.28
CA SER A 175 10.46 -12.76 -0.83
C SER A 175 11.63 -12.05 -1.52
N ILE A 176 11.58 -10.72 -1.64
CA ILE A 176 12.69 -9.91 -2.15
C ILE A 176 13.90 -10.03 -1.23
N ILE A 177 13.72 -9.90 0.09
CA ILE A 177 14.80 -10.06 1.07
C ILE A 177 15.39 -11.48 1.00
N ALA A 178 14.55 -12.48 0.81
CA ALA A 178 14.94 -13.88 0.74
C ALA A 178 15.46 -14.33 -0.64
N GLY A 179 15.40 -13.46 -1.66
CA GLY A 179 15.73 -13.81 -3.05
C GLY A 179 14.89 -14.98 -3.60
N ALA A 180 13.59 -15.01 -3.26
CA ALA A 180 12.68 -16.10 -3.61
C ALA A 180 11.43 -15.61 -4.36
N SER A 181 10.70 -16.51 -5.01
CA SER A 181 9.38 -16.23 -5.55
C SER A 181 8.38 -15.89 -4.43
N SER A 182 7.37 -15.06 -4.73
CA SER A 182 6.42 -14.58 -3.72
C SER A 182 5.36 -15.63 -3.38
N GLY A 183 5.22 -15.99 -2.10
CA GLY A 183 4.17 -16.89 -1.62
C GLY A 183 4.11 -18.19 -2.41
N ILE A 184 2.89 -18.51 -2.85
CA ILE A 184 2.60 -19.57 -3.81
C ILE A 184 2.35 -19.02 -5.23
N GLU A 185 2.73 -17.77 -5.51
CA GLU A 185 2.55 -17.16 -6.83
C GLU A 185 3.51 -17.76 -7.86
N PRO A 186 3.09 -17.90 -9.13
CA PRO A 186 4.01 -18.15 -10.22
C PRO A 186 4.95 -16.95 -10.43
N ILE A 187 6.04 -17.14 -11.19
CA ILE A 187 6.95 -16.05 -11.53
C ILE A 187 6.19 -15.00 -12.34
N PHE A 188 6.23 -13.73 -11.92
CA PHE A 188 5.55 -12.67 -12.67
C PHE A 188 6.30 -12.30 -13.96
N ALA A 189 7.62 -12.14 -13.88
CA ALA A 189 8.51 -11.85 -14.99
C ALA A 189 9.88 -12.50 -14.75
N LEU A 190 10.50 -13.02 -15.80
CA LEU A 190 11.82 -13.66 -15.74
C LEU A 190 12.97 -12.67 -15.81
N ALA A 191 12.75 -11.53 -16.45
CA ALA A 191 13.67 -10.41 -16.48
C ALA A 191 12.88 -9.11 -16.46
N PHE A 192 13.35 -8.13 -15.71
CA PHE A 192 12.76 -6.79 -15.68
C PHE A 192 13.84 -5.72 -15.64
N ILE A 193 13.52 -4.56 -16.20
CA ILE A 193 14.40 -3.40 -16.22
C ILE A 193 14.08 -2.55 -14.99
N ARG A 194 15.06 -2.44 -14.09
CA ARG A 194 14.99 -1.55 -12.93
C ARG A 194 15.66 -0.22 -13.28
N HIS A 195 14.89 0.87 -13.23
CA HIS A 195 15.46 2.21 -13.35
C HIS A 195 16.19 2.57 -12.06
N VAL A 196 17.51 2.71 -12.15
CA VAL A 196 18.36 3.17 -11.04
C VAL A 196 18.53 4.69 -11.16
N LEU A 197 18.87 5.33 -10.04
CA LEU A 197 19.25 6.75 -10.00
C LEU A 197 20.30 7.03 -11.10
N GLU A 198 20.22 8.22 -11.72
CA GLU A 198 21.03 8.66 -12.87
C GLU A 198 20.61 8.11 -14.26
N GLY A 199 19.41 7.55 -14.38
CA GLY A 199 18.86 7.14 -15.69
C GLY A 199 19.50 5.88 -16.28
N LYS A 200 20.23 5.11 -15.46
CA LYS A 200 20.75 3.81 -15.84
C LYS A 200 19.67 2.75 -15.67
N GLU A 201 19.43 2.00 -16.75
CA GLU A 201 18.60 0.81 -16.76
C GLU A 201 19.45 -0.38 -16.29
N LEU A 202 19.03 -1.06 -15.22
CA LEU A 202 19.68 -2.28 -14.74
C LEU A 202 18.76 -3.48 -15.03
N LEU A 203 19.26 -4.42 -15.82
CA LEU A 203 18.57 -5.65 -16.13
C LEU A 203 18.68 -6.62 -14.95
N GLU A 204 17.54 -6.95 -14.34
CA GLU A 204 17.45 -7.92 -13.24
C GLU A 204 16.79 -9.19 -13.78
N VAL A 205 17.54 -10.30 -13.78
CA VAL A 205 17.09 -11.61 -14.27
C VAL A 205 16.84 -12.55 -13.11
N ASN A 206 15.85 -13.42 -13.23
CA ASN A 206 15.60 -14.49 -12.27
C ASN A 206 16.89 -15.35 -12.10
N PRO A 207 17.43 -15.48 -10.87
CA PRO A 207 18.71 -16.15 -10.65
C PRO A 207 18.73 -17.63 -11.06
N LEU A 208 17.59 -18.34 -10.93
CA LEU A 208 17.49 -19.74 -11.34
C LEU A 208 17.53 -19.86 -12.86
N PHE A 209 16.81 -18.97 -13.56
CA PHE A 209 16.83 -18.92 -15.02
C PHE A 209 18.23 -18.62 -15.55
N GLU A 210 18.91 -17.61 -15.01
CA GLU A 210 20.28 -17.28 -15.40
C GLU A 210 21.24 -18.45 -15.17
N THR A 211 21.19 -19.08 -13.99
CA THR A 211 22.07 -20.21 -13.65
C THR A 211 21.85 -21.39 -14.61
N MET A 212 20.60 -21.74 -14.89
CA MET A 212 20.27 -22.82 -15.82
C MET A 212 20.65 -22.48 -17.27
N ALA A 213 20.40 -21.24 -17.71
CA ALA A 213 20.75 -20.78 -19.04
C ALA A 213 22.26 -20.79 -19.29
N ARG A 214 23.05 -20.39 -18.29
CA ARG A 214 24.53 -20.45 -18.36
C ARG A 214 25.04 -21.89 -18.38
N LYS A 215 24.46 -22.77 -17.55
CA LYS A 215 24.83 -24.20 -17.51
C LYS A 215 24.59 -24.90 -18.85
N GLU A 216 23.52 -24.52 -19.54
CA GLU A 216 23.10 -25.15 -20.80
C GLU A 216 23.57 -24.41 -22.06
N GLY A 217 24.32 -23.32 -21.90
CA GLY A 217 24.99 -22.63 -22.99
C GLY A 217 24.10 -21.76 -23.90
N PHE A 218 22.85 -21.45 -23.49
CA PHE A 218 21.96 -20.56 -24.25
C PHE A 218 21.87 -19.14 -23.66
N PHE A 219 22.61 -18.83 -22.61
CA PHE A 219 22.64 -17.49 -22.03
C PHE A 219 23.31 -16.48 -22.96
N SER A 220 22.64 -15.35 -23.24
CA SER A 220 23.25 -14.16 -23.84
C SER A 220 22.60 -12.89 -23.29
N GLU A 221 23.34 -11.78 -23.21
CA GLU A 221 22.80 -10.48 -22.76
C GLU A 221 21.65 -10.03 -23.66
N ARG A 222 21.80 -10.18 -24.98
CA ARG A 222 20.74 -9.90 -25.97
C ARG A 222 19.46 -10.69 -25.69
N LEU A 223 19.58 -11.98 -25.37
CA LEU A 223 18.43 -12.82 -25.04
C LEU A 223 17.75 -12.35 -23.75
N MET A 224 18.51 -11.94 -22.72
CA MET A 224 17.93 -11.44 -21.48
C MET A 224 17.22 -10.10 -21.68
N GLU A 225 17.77 -9.21 -22.50
CA GLU A 225 17.11 -7.96 -22.91
C GLU A 225 15.81 -8.24 -23.68
N GLU A 226 15.83 -9.21 -24.60
CA GLU A 226 14.65 -9.61 -25.37
C GLU A 226 13.56 -10.23 -24.47
N ILE A 227 13.94 -11.05 -23.48
CA ILE A 227 13.03 -11.58 -22.46
C ILE A 227 12.46 -10.45 -21.60
N ALA A 228 13.29 -9.48 -21.21
CA ALA A 228 12.85 -8.33 -20.45
C ALA A 228 11.95 -7.40 -21.25
N GLN A 229 12.01 -7.39 -22.58
CA GLN A 229 11.11 -6.61 -23.43
C GLN A 229 9.78 -7.34 -23.67
N ASN A 230 9.83 -8.64 -23.97
CA ASN A 230 8.66 -9.42 -24.35
C ASN A 230 7.87 -9.95 -23.13
N GLY A 231 8.54 -10.18 -22.00
CA GLY A 231 7.93 -10.68 -20.76
C GLY A 231 7.53 -12.16 -20.77
N HIS A 232 7.77 -12.91 -21.85
CA HIS A 232 7.45 -14.34 -21.96
C HIS A 232 8.49 -15.09 -22.82
N LEU A 233 8.49 -16.42 -22.74
CA LEU A 233 9.46 -17.27 -23.46
C LEU A 233 8.93 -17.92 -24.75
N HIS A 234 7.64 -17.79 -25.08
CA HIS A 234 6.98 -18.62 -26.11
C HIS A 234 7.59 -18.50 -27.51
N HIS A 235 8.05 -17.32 -27.92
CA HIS A 235 8.54 -17.02 -29.27
C HIS A 235 10.07 -16.99 -29.41
N LEU A 236 10.82 -17.53 -28.44
CA LEU A 236 12.28 -17.51 -28.43
C LEU A 236 12.85 -18.88 -28.81
N PRO A 237 13.25 -19.12 -30.09
CA PRO A 237 13.80 -20.40 -30.52
C PRO A 237 15.16 -20.71 -29.89
N GLU A 238 15.87 -19.67 -29.42
CA GLU A 238 17.14 -19.78 -28.68
C GLU A 238 16.97 -20.47 -27.31
N VAL A 239 15.75 -20.47 -26.76
CA VAL A 239 15.46 -21.13 -25.48
C VAL A 239 14.92 -22.56 -25.74
N PRO A 240 15.60 -23.61 -25.28
CA PRO A 240 15.12 -24.99 -25.44
C PRO A 240 13.71 -25.16 -24.87
N GLU A 241 12.88 -25.96 -25.54
CA GLU A 241 11.45 -26.13 -25.21
C GLU A 241 11.22 -26.50 -23.74
N ARG A 242 12.08 -27.36 -23.17
CA ARG A 242 12.00 -27.75 -21.76
C ARG A 242 12.05 -26.55 -20.81
N PHE A 243 12.85 -25.53 -21.10
CA PHE A 243 12.95 -24.33 -20.27
C PHE A 243 11.81 -23.35 -20.51
N ARG A 244 11.29 -23.29 -21.73
CA ARG A 244 10.07 -22.52 -22.04
C ARG A 244 8.86 -23.06 -21.27
N ARG A 245 8.76 -24.38 -21.10
CA ARG A 245 7.72 -25.02 -20.29
C ARG A 245 7.97 -24.87 -18.79
N LEU A 246 9.22 -24.91 -18.34
CA LEU A 246 9.55 -24.83 -16.91
C LEU A 246 9.37 -23.42 -16.34
N PHE A 247 9.77 -22.40 -17.09
CA PHE A 247 9.76 -21.00 -16.67
C PHE A 247 8.53 -20.25 -17.21
N VAL A 248 7.34 -20.82 -16.97
CA VAL A 248 6.06 -20.14 -17.28
C VAL A 248 5.84 -18.96 -16.34
N THR A 249 5.31 -17.87 -16.88
CA THR A 249 4.97 -16.69 -16.11
C THR A 249 3.51 -16.69 -15.66
N ALA A 250 3.17 -15.80 -14.74
CA ALA A 250 1.82 -15.63 -14.20
C ALA A 250 0.74 -15.36 -15.26
N HIS A 251 1.11 -14.94 -16.48
CA HIS A 251 0.17 -14.68 -17.56
C HIS A 251 0.12 -15.83 -18.58
N ASP A 252 1.06 -16.77 -18.51
CA ASP A 252 1.08 -17.97 -19.36
C ASP A 252 0.21 -19.10 -18.75
N ILE A 253 -0.28 -18.90 -17.52
CA ILE A 253 -1.07 -19.87 -16.75
C ILE A 253 -2.56 -19.50 -16.86
N LEU A 254 -3.39 -20.50 -17.11
CA LEU A 254 -4.84 -20.32 -17.22
C LEU A 254 -5.45 -19.89 -15.87
N PRO A 255 -6.47 -19.01 -15.85
CA PRO A 255 -7.14 -18.60 -14.62
C PRO A 255 -7.67 -19.77 -13.76
N GLU A 256 -8.12 -20.86 -14.39
CA GLU A 256 -8.56 -22.06 -13.71
C GLU A 256 -7.42 -22.80 -13.00
N ASP A 257 -6.21 -22.80 -13.57
CA ASP A 257 -5.03 -23.43 -12.96
C ASP A 257 -4.52 -22.62 -11.77
N HIS A 258 -4.65 -21.28 -11.82
CA HIS A 258 -4.45 -20.43 -10.64
C HIS A 258 -5.36 -20.86 -9.48
N ILE A 259 -6.64 -21.11 -9.76
CA ILE A 259 -7.61 -21.57 -8.76
C ILE A 259 -7.31 -22.98 -8.27
N ARG A 260 -6.97 -23.92 -9.16
CA ARG A 260 -6.60 -25.29 -8.76
C ARG A 260 -5.42 -25.30 -7.79
N MET A 261 -4.40 -24.47 -8.07
CA MET A 261 -3.26 -24.31 -7.16
C MET A 261 -3.67 -23.69 -5.82
N GLN A 262 -4.51 -22.65 -5.85
CA GLN A 262 -5.05 -22.06 -4.63
C GLN A 262 -5.80 -23.09 -3.78
N ALA A 263 -6.64 -23.91 -4.41
CA ALA A 263 -7.41 -24.96 -3.75
C ALA A 263 -6.50 -26.05 -3.16
N ALA A 264 -5.45 -26.46 -3.87
CA ALA A 264 -4.47 -27.43 -3.39
C ALA A 264 -3.83 -27.00 -2.05
N PHE A 265 -3.43 -25.73 -1.93
CA PHE A 265 -2.94 -25.18 -0.67
C PHE A 265 -4.05 -24.99 0.38
N GLN A 266 -5.26 -24.58 -0.02
CA GLN A 266 -6.36 -24.31 0.90
C GLN A 266 -6.81 -25.56 1.67
N LYS A 267 -6.74 -26.76 1.06
CA LYS A 267 -7.05 -28.05 1.70
C LYS A 267 -6.29 -28.27 3.01
N TYR A 268 -5.05 -27.80 3.09
CA TYR A 268 -4.16 -27.99 4.24
C TYR A 268 -3.81 -26.68 4.94
N THR A 269 -4.69 -25.67 4.83
CA THR A 269 -4.53 -24.36 5.45
C THR A 269 -5.69 -24.08 6.41
N ASP A 270 -5.40 -23.82 7.69
CA ASP A 270 -6.41 -23.56 8.72
C ASP A 270 -7.12 -22.22 8.47
N ASN A 271 -6.36 -21.16 8.17
CA ASN A 271 -6.91 -19.84 7.81
C ASN A 271 -7.28 -19.82 6.30
N ALA A 272 -6.97 -18.75 5.57
CA ALA A 272 -7.21 -18.64 4.13
C ALA A 272 -5.92 -18.50 3.32
N VAL A 273 -6.06 -18.55 2.00
CA VAL A 273 -4.97 -18.45 1.03
C VAL A 273 -5.11 -17.15 0.23
N SER A 274 -4.10 -16.29 0.30
CA SER A 274 -3.95 -15.14 -0.60
C SER A 274 -3.25 -15.60 -1.87
N LYS A 275 -3.98 -15.57 -2.98
CA LYS A 275 -3.50 -15.86 -4.32
C LYS A 275 -4.18 -14.94 -5.31
N THR A 276 -3.41 -14.36 -6.22
CA THR A 276 -3.95 -13.62 -7.36
C THR A 276 -4.23 -14.58 -8.52
N VAL A 277 -5.46 -14.52 -9.04
CA VAL A 277 -5.84 -15.10 -10.32
C VAL A 277 -5.61 -14.02 -11.38
N ASN A 278 -4.56 -14.18 -12.18
CA ASN A 278 -4.29 -13.23 -13.26
C ASN A 278 -5.14 -13.60 -14.47
N PHE A 279 -5.78 -12.60 -15.03
CA PHE A 279 -6.53 -12.72 -16.27
C PHE A 279 -5.83 -11.94 -17.38
N PRO A 280 -5.83 -12.46 -18.60
CA PRO A 280 -5.40 -11.69 -19.74
C PRO A 280 -6.39 -10.53 -20.04
N HIS A 281 -5.96 -9.60 -20.90
CA HIS A 281 -6.66 -8.33 -21.10
C HIS A 281 -8.05 -8.49 -21.73
N GLU A 282 -8.20 -9.45 -22.63
CA GLU A 282 -9.43 -9.82 -23.34
C GLU A 282 -10.47 -10.56 -22.48
N ALA A 283 -10.13 -10.94 -21.24
CA ALA A 283 -10.97 -11.79 -20.41
C ALA A 283 -12.34 -11.16 -20.17
N THR A 284 -13.38 -11.98 -20.34
CA THR A 284 -14.78 -11.58 -20.25
C THR A 284 -15.32 -11.65 -18.82
N VAL A 285 -16.51 -11.11 -18.60
CA VAL A 285 -17.19 -11.22 -17.30
C VAL A 285 -17.56 -12.69 -17.02
N GLU A 286 -17.91 -13.43 -18.06
CA GLU A 286 -18.24 -14.85 -18.01
C GLU A 286 -17.02 -15.69 -17.59
N ASP A 287 -15.81 -15.31 -18.01
CA ASP A 287 -14.58 -15.99 -17.57
C ASP A 287 -14.29 -15.74 -16.08
N VAL A 288 -14.57 -14.53 -15.60
CA VAL A 288 -14.49 -14.21 -14.17
C VAL A 288 -15.53 -15.01 -13.36
N GLU A 289 -16.76 -15.14 -13.87
CA GLU A 289 -17.82 -15.92 -13.25
C GLU A 289 -17.42 -17.40 -13.10
N LYS A 290 -16.90 -18.02 -14.16
CA LYS A 290 -16.41 -19.42 -14.13
C LYS A 290 -15.37 -19.62 -13.02
N VAL A 291 -14.44 -18.69 -12.86
CA VAL A 291 -13.40 -18.75 -11.82
C VAL A 291 -13.98 -18.65 -10.42
N TYR A 292 -14.99 -17.78 -10.20
CA TYR A 292 -15.65 -17.70 -8.90
C TYR A 292 -16.44 -18.96 -8.55
N LEU A 293 -17.16 -19.53 -9.53
CA LEU A 293 -17.89 -20.79 -9.35
C LEU A 293 -16.93 -21.96 -9.09
N LEU A 294 -15.86 -22.08 -9.88
CA LEU A 294 -14.84 -23.10 -9.69
C LEU A 294 -14.18 -23.00 -8.31
N ALA A 295 -13.87 -21.79 -7.85
CA ALA A 295 -13.28 -21.59 -6.52
C ALA A 295 -14.23 -22.01 -5.39
N TYR A 296 -15.54 -21.75 -5.56
CA TYR A 296 -16.56 -22.22 -4.63
C TYR A 296 -16.63 -23.75 -4.60
N GLU A 297 -16.71 -24.38 -5.78
CA GLU A 297 -16.76 -25.84 -5.95
C GLU A 297 -15.54 -26.55 -5.35
N LEU A 298 -14.34 -25.99 -5.57
CA LEU A 298 -13.09 -26.54 -5.03
C LEU A 298 -12.84 -26.19 -3.56
N GLY A 299 -13.72 -25.41 -2.93
CA GLY A 299 -13.67 -25.12 -1.51
C GLY A 299 -12.66 -24.07 -1.08
N CYS A 300 -12.28 -23.16 -1.97
CA CYS A 300 -11.55 -21.95 -1.59
C CYS A 300 -12.35 -21.14 -0.56
N LYS A 301 -11.67 -20.35 0.28
CA LYS A 301 -12.32 -19.44 1.24
C LYS A 301 -12.57 -18.04 0.68
N GLY A 302 -11.91 -17.71 -0.43
CA GLY A 302 -12.09 -16.46 -1.17
C GLY A 302 -11.25 -16.45 -2.43
N VAL A 303 -11.41 -15.42 -3.26
CA VAL A 303 -10.65 -15.25 -4.51
C VAL A 303 -10.34 -13.78 -4.74
N THR A 304 -9.11 -13.52 -5.18
CA THR A 304 -8.69 -12.22 -5.70
C THR A 304 -8.32 -12.38 -7.17
N ILE A 305 -8.88 -11.53 -8.02
CA ILE A 305 -8.59 -11.50 -9.45
C ILE A 305 -7.85 -10.22 -9.81
N TYR A 306 -7.02 -10.30 -10.84
CA TYR A 306 -6.42 -9.15 -11.47
C TYR A 306 -6.45 -9.35 -12.99
N ARG A 307 -7.18 -8.48 -13.70
CA ARG A 307 -7.23 -8.51 -15.17
C ARG A 307 -6.18 -7.55 -15.71
N ASP A 308 -5.37 -8.03 -16.64
CA ASP A 308 -4.30 -7.24 -17.22
C ASP A 308 -4.86 -5.96 -17.87
N ARG A 309 -4.16 -4.85 -17.63
CA ARG A 309 -4.52 -3.48 -18.01
C ARG A 309 -5.88 -2.99 -17.53
N SER A 310 -6.44 -3.60 -16.48
CA SER A 310 -7.71 -3.11 -15.89
C SER A 310 -7.54 -1.85 -15.01
N ARG A 311 -6.31 -1.36 -14.82
CA ARG A 311 -5.98 -0.15 -14.04
C ARG A 311 -5.03 0.73 -14.85
N GLU A 312 -5.24 2.05 -14.78
CA GLU A 312 -4.44 3.06 -15.50
C GLU A 312 -2.95 3.07 -15.10
N LYS A 313 -2.65 2.78 -13.82
CA LYS A 313 -1.29 2.61 -13.30
C LYS A 313 -1.12 1.19 -12.80
N GLN A 314 -0.29 0.40 -13.48
CA GLN A 314 0.11 -0.93 -13.02
C GLN A 314 1.39 -0.79 -12.18
N VAL A 315 1.49 -1.57 -11.11
CA VAL A 315 2.72 -1.58 -10.29
C VAL A 315 3.80 -2.46 -10.95
N LEU A 316 3.37 -3.44 -11.73
CA LEU A 316 4.22 -4.38 -12.47
C LEU A 316 3.78 -4.38 -13.94
N TYR A 317 4.72 -4.15 -14.85
CA TYR A 317 4.48 -4.12 -16.29
C TYR A 317 5.11 -5.37 -16.94
N LYS A 318 4.49 -5.88 -18.02
CA LYS A 318 5.16 -6.78 -18.95
C LYS A 318 6.15 -5.97 -19.77
N GLY A 319 7.43 -6.27 -19.58
CA GLY A 319 8.55 -5.60 -20.22
C GLY A 319 8.51 -4.08 -20.19
N ARG A 320 9.19 -3.44 -21.16
CA ARG A 320 9.14 -1.98 -21.28
C ARG A 320 7.67 -1.61 -21.42
N ALA A 321 7.18 -0.69 -20.58
CA ALA A 321 5.83 -0.15 -20.74
C ALA A 321 5.68 0.29 -22.20
N CYS A 322 5.00 -0.52 -23.02
CA CYS A 322 4.82 -0.22 -24.43
C CYS A 322 3.89 0.99 -24.50
N THR A 323 4.50 2.16 -24.66
CA THR A 323 3.94 3.27 -25.41
C THR A 323 3.85 2.81 -26.88
N HIS A 324 2.81 2.09 -27.27
CA HIS A 324 2.38 1.91 -28.68
C HIS A 324 0.93 1.38 -28.64
N GLU A 325 -0.05 2.21 -29.00
CA GLU A 325 -0.60 2.32 -30.37
C GLU A 325 -1.34 1.04 -30.77
N ASP A 326 -2.64 1.03 -30.45
CA ASP A 326 -3.65 0.12 -30.98
C ASP A 326 -3.98 0.57 -32.42
N PRO A 327 -3.93 -0.28 -33.46
CA PRO A 327 -4.06 0.14 -34.86
C PRO A 327 -5.50 0.44 -35.32
N LEU A 328 -6.42 0.80 -34.41
CA LEU A 328 -7.82 1.08 -34.74
C LEU A 328 -8.36 2.26 -33.95
N LYS A 329 -7.88 3.47 -34.31
CA LYS A 329 -8.67 4.69 -34.55
C LYS A 329 -7.73 5.88 -34.68
N ASP A 330 -7.75 6.50 -35.85
CA ASP A 330 -7.23 7.85 -36.09
C ASP A 330 -7.88 8.84 -35.12
N GLU A 331 -7.21 9.21 -34.04
CA GLU A 331 -7.33 10.54 -33.42
C GLU A 331 -5.95 10.95 -32.88
N GLU A 332 -5.52 12.15 -33.28
CA GLU A 332 -4.19 12.72 -33.09
C GLU A 332 -3.67 12.59 -31.65
N ALA A 333 -2.54 11.90 -31.49
CA ALA A 333 -1.81 11.84 -30.22
C ALA A 333 -1.31 13.23 -29.82
N LEU A 334 -1.87 13.78 -28.74
CA LEU A 334 -1.32 14.95 -28.06
C LEU A 334 0.05 14.60 -27.47
N PRO A 335 1.09 15.44 -27.66
CA PRO A 335 2.44 15.14 -27.20
C PRO A 335 2.48 15.00 -25.68
N THR A 336 3.17 13.98 -25.18
CA THR A 336 3.54 13.84 -23.77
C THR A 336 4.47 15.00 -23.40
N VAL A 337 3.90 16.07 -22.86
CA VAL A 337 4.64 17.23 -22.37
C VAL A 337 5.32 16.82 -21.06
N GLU A 338 6.65 16.74 -21.05
CA GLU A 338 7.41 16.80 -19.80
C GLU A 338 6.98 18.07 -19.05
N ILE A 339 6.31 17.91 -17.91
CA ILE A 339 5.90 19.04 -17.08
C ILE A 339 7.16 19.63 -16.43
N ARG A 340 7.78 20.58 -17.13
CA ARG A 340 8.87 21.41 -16.61
C ARG A 340 8.34 22.80 -16.28
N PRO A 341 8.82 23.44 -15.20
CA PRO A 341 8.41 24.80 -14.88
C PRO A 341 8.72 25.73 -16.05
N LYS A 342 7.70 26.43 -16.56
CA LYS A 342 7.87 27.42 -17.64
C LYS A 342 8.99 28.41 -17.29
N ALA A 343 9.83 28.77 -18.26
CA ALA A 343 10.91 29.73 -18.07
C ALA A 343 10.35 31.12 -17.73
N ARG A 344 11.02 31.84 -16.81
CA ARG A 344 10.63 33.19 -16.38
C ARG A 344 11.12 34.21 -17.42
N LYS A 345 10.24 35.13 -17.83
CA LYS A 345 10.60 36.31 -18.64
C LYS A 345 11.15 37.43 -17.73
N ASP A 346 11.84 38.40 -18.32
CA ASP A 346 12.50 39.48 -17.57
C ASP A 346 11.53 40.39 -16.81
N VAL A 347 10.31 40.56 -17.33
CA VAL A 347 9.26 41.40 -16.73
C VAL A 347 7.94 40.62 -16.67
N ILE A 348 7.28 40.66 -15.50
CA ILE A 348 5.95 40.09 -15.24
C ILE A 348 5.11 41.12 -14.49
N HIS A 349 3.81 41.13 -14.74
CA HIS A 349 2.88 42.09 -14.13
C HIS A 349 2.05 41.41 -13.05
N GLY A 350 1.74 42.13 -11.97
CA GLY A 350 1.00 41.57 -10.85
C GLY A 350 0.52 42.63 -9.87
N SER A 351 -0.24 42.18 -8.88
CA SER A 351 -0.75 43.03 -7.80
C SER A 351 -0.11 42.64 -6.47
N THR A 352 0.22 43.61 -5.64
CA THR A 352 0.73 43.36 -4.28
C THR A 352 -0.31 43.77 -3.25
N ARG A 353 -0.68 42.82 -2.39
CA ARG A 353 -1.61 43.05 -1.28
C ARG A 353 -0.91 42.99 0.05
N LYS A 354 -1.21 43.95 0.91
CA LYS A 354 -0.75 43.96 2.30
C LYS A 354 -1.80 43.33 3.20
N ILE A 355 -1.53 42.14 3.74
CA ILE A 355 -2.43 41.37 4.60
C ILE A 355 -1.89 41.35 6.04
N ARG A 356 -2.72 41.71 7.02
CA ARG A 356 -2.32 41.62 8.44
C ARG A 356 -2.42 40.17 8.92
N THR A 357 -1.31 39.61 9.40
CA THR A 357 -1.25 38.25 9.96
C THR A 357 -0.78 38.29 11.41
N GLY A 358 -0.86 37.16 12.12
CA GLY A 358 -0.33 37.03 13.49
C GLY A 358 1.18 37.20 13.60
N CYS A 359 1.92 37.02 12.51
CA CYS A 359 3.37 37.15 12.45
C CYS A 359 3.82 38.53 11.92
N GLY A 360 2.87 39.46 11.68
CA GLY A 360 3.13 40.78 11.13
C GLY A 360 2.41 41.02 9.79
N ASN A 361 2.72 42.14 9.14
CA ASN A 361 2.18 42.47 7.84
C ASN A 361 2.87 41.64 6.75
N LEU A 362 2.09 40.78 6.09
CA LEU A 362 2.51 39.97 4.96
C LEU A 362 2.15 40.71 3.67
N TYR A 363 3.13 40.95 2.82
CA TYR A 363 2.95 41.49 1.48
C TYR A 363 2.93 40.32 0.52
N VAL A 364 1.80 40.08 -0.14
CA VAL A 364 1.65 39.00 -1.13
C VAL A 364 1.50 39.61 -2.51
N THR A 365 2.49 39.39 -3.36
CA THR A 365 2.52 39.79 -4.76
C THR A 365 2.13 38.61 -5.62
N VAL A 366 0.99 38.71 -6.30
CA VAL A 366 0.49 37.70 -7.23
C VAL A 366 0.76 38.21 -8.65
N ASN A 367 1.61 37.51 -9.39
CA ASN A 367 2.02 37.85 -10.75
C ASN A 367 1.42 36.89 -11.78
N GLU A 368 1.24 37.41 -12.97
CA GLU A 368 0.63 36.72 -14.10
C GLU A 368 1.55 36.71 -15.32
N ASP A 369 1.32 35.72 -16.19
CA ASP A 369 1.90 35.70 -17.52
C ASP A 369 1.08 36.54 -18.52
N GLU A 370 1.56 36.63 -19.76
CA GLU A 370 0.91 37.39 -20.84
C GLU A 370 -0.48 36.84 -21.21
N ASP A 371 -0.74 35.56 -20.91
CA ASP A 371 -2.04 34.91 -21.11
C ASP A 371 -3.00 35.18 -19.95
N GLY A 372 -2.59 36.00 -18.97
CA GLY A 372 -3.38 36.33 -17.78
C GLY A 372 -3.53 35.18 -16.79
N LYS A 373 -2.68 34.14 -16.89
CA LYS A 373 -2.65 33.02 -15.94
C LYS A 373 -1.71 33.34 -14.79
N LEU A 374 -2.05 32.83 -13.61
CA LEU A 374 -1.17 32.96 -12.44
C LEU A 374 0.16 32.27 -12.71
N PHE A 375 1.26 33.00 -12.51
CA PHE A 375 2.59 32.55 -12.89
C PHE A 375 3.53 32.46 -11.69
N GLU A 376 3.53 33.47 -10.82
CA GLU A 376 4.47 33.54 -9.71
C GLU A 376 3.82 34.25 -8.51
N ILE A 377 4.17 33.82 -7.30
CA ILE A 377 3.74 34.47 -6.07
C ILE A 377 4.95 34.75 -5.18
N PHE A 378 5.10 36.01 -4.81
CA PHE A 378 6.06 36.42 -3.79
C PHE A 378 5.32 36.81 -2.53
N ASN A 379 5.86 36.42 -1.40
CA ASN A 379 5.31 36.80 -0.12
C ASN A 379 6.45 37.20 0.81
N GLN A 380 6.35 38.39 1.40
CA GLN A 380 7.37 38.92 2.27
C GLN A 380 6.75 39.50 3.53
N ILE A 381 7.27 39.12 4.68
CA ILE A 381 6.91 39.73 5.96
C ILE A 381 7.83 40.93 6.16
N GLY A 382 7.28 42.13 6.24
CA GLY A 382 8.06 43.36 6.05
C GLY A 382 9.24 43.56 7.01
N LYS A 383 9.06 43.38 8.33
CA LYS A 383 10.05 43.77 9.37
C LYS A 383 10.45 42.65 10.34
N ALA A 384 9.98 41.42 10.14
CA ALA A 384 10.27 40.30 11.05
C ALA A 384 11.18 39.27 10.36
N GLY A 385 12.42 39.14 10.82
CA GLY A 385 13.24 37.96 10.56
C GLY A 385 12.82 36.80 11.47
N GLY A 386 13.01 35.55 11.03
CA GLY A 386 12.73 34.35 11.83
C GLY A 386 12.00 33.24 11.07
N CYS A 387 11.51 32.23 11.80
CA CYS A 387 10.87 31.03 11.22
C CYS A 387 9.66 31.36 10.32
N ALA A 388 8.86 32.35 10.69
CA ALA A 388 7.68 32.75 9.90
C ALA A 388 8.05 33.35 8.53
N ALA A 389 9.16 34.09 8.46
CA ALA A 389 9.66 34.65 7.19
C ALA A 389 10.23 33.55 6.28
N SER A 390 11.03 32.63 6.85
CA SER A 390 11.58 31.48 6.12
C SER A 390 10.47 30.55 5.58
N GLN A 391 9.47 30.25 6.40
CA GLN A 391 8.32 29.43 5.98
C GLN A 391 7.47 30.14 4.93
N SER A 392 7.24 31.45 5.08
CA SER A 392 6.50 32.22 4.08
C SER A 392 7.23 32.20 2.74
N GLU A 393 8.54 32.47 2.73
CA GLU A 393 9.36 32.43 1.51
C GLU A 393 9.34 31.03 0.86
N ALA A 394 9.46 29.97 1.65
CA ALA A 394 9.37 28.60 1.15
C ALA A 394 8.01 28.32 0.48
N ILE A 395 6.90 28.77 1.10
CA ILE A 395 5.56 28.66 0.53
C ILE A 395 5.48 29.43 -0.80
N GLY A 396 5.99 30.67 -0.86
CA GLY A 396 5.99 31.46 -2.08
C GLY A 396 6.73 30.78 -3.23
N ARG A 397 7.92 30.23 -2.96
CA ARG A 397 8.72 29.47 -3.94
C ARG A 397 8.01 28.21 -4.44
N LEU A 398 7.41 27.43 -3.53
CA LEU A 398 6.71 26.19 -3.89
C LEU A 398 5.44 26.45 -4.69
N VAL A 399 4.65 27.47 -4.31
CA VAL A 399 3.45 27.85 -5.06
C VAL A 399 3.81 28.40 -6.43
N SER A 400 4.88 29.19 -6.53
CA SER A 400 5.39 29.68 -7.82
C SER A 400 5.84 28.53 -8.73
N LEU A 401 6.50 27.51 -8.15
CA LEU A 401 6.87 26.30 -8.89
C LEU A 401 5.63 25.55 -9.40
N ALA A 402 4.60 25.43 -8.56
CA ALA A 402 3.34 24.78 -8.91
C ALA A 402 2.63 25.51 -10.06
N PHE A 403 2.51 26.84 -10.00
CA PHE A 403 1.94 27.64 -11.09
C PHE A 403 2.72 27.49 -12.39
N ARG A 404 4.06 27.58 -12.34
CA ARG A 404 4.92 27.39 -13.51
C ARG A 404 4.84 25.97 -14.09
N SER A 405 4.40 25.00 -13.30
CA SER A 405 4.21 23.60 -13.70
C SER A 405 2.77 23.28 -14.12
N GLY A 406 1.89 24.28 -14.21
CA GLY A 406 0.51 24.11 -14.69
C GLY A 406 -0.47 23.54 -13.66
N VAL A 407 -0.19 23.68 -12.36
CA VAL A 407 -1.15 23.32 -11.31
C VAL A 407 -2.25 24.37 -11.23
N GLU A 408 -3.51 23.93 -11.20
CA GLU A 408 -4.68 24.82 -11.13
C GLU A 408 -4.73 25.58 -9.78
N PRO A 409 -5.04 26.89 -9.78
CA PRO A 409 -5.06 27.71 -8.56
C PRO A 409 -5.98 27.20 -7.45
N GLU A 410 -7.11 26.61 -7.80
CA GLU A 410 -8.10 26.07 -6.85
C GLU A 410 -7.50 24.94 -6.02
N ASP A 411 -6.65 24.10 -6.63
CA ASP A 411 -5.98 23.01 -5.93
C ASP A 411 -5.01 23.55 -4.88
N ILE A 412 -4.29 24.63 -5.19
CA ILE A 412 -3.36 25.29 -4.27
C ILE A 412 -4.12 26.00 -3.14
N ILE A 413 -5.20 26.71 -3.47
CA ILE A 413 -6.06 27.37 -2.47
C ILE A 413 -6.59 26.34 -1.47
N ARG A 414 -7.07 25.19 -1.94
CA ARG A 414 -7.60 24.11 -1.09
C ARG A 414 -6.55 23.55 -0.12
N GLN A 415 -5.28 23.50 -0.51
CA GLN A 415 -4.20 23.01 0.36
C GLN A 415 -3.78 24.03 1.42
N LEU A 416 -3.79 25.33 1.09
CA LEU A 416 -3.27 26.38 1.96
C LEU A 416 -4.34 27.05 2.85
N LYS A 417 -5.58 27.13 2.37
CA LYS A 417 -6.70 27.78 3.07
C LYS A 417 -7.09 26.96 4.30
N GLY A 418 -7.22 27.60 5.45
CA GLY A 418 -7.57 26.92 6.70
C GLY A 418 -6.37 26.52 7.57
N ILE A 419 -5.13 26.57 7.06
CA ILE A 419 -3.93 26.32 7.88
C ILE A 419 -3.86 27.39 8.97
N SER A 420 -3.83 26.98 10.23
CA SER A 420 -3.84 27.89 11.39
C SER A 420 -2.50 27.95 12.11
N CYS A 421 -2.11 29.16 12.51
CA CYS A 421 -1.01 29.44 13.42
C CYS A 421 -1.55 29.79 14.82
N HIS A 422 -0.67 29.87 15.81
CA HIS A 422 -1.00 30.18 17.21
C HIS A 422 -1.59 31.59 17.41
N THR A 423 -1.50 32.48 16.41
CA THR A 423 -2.00 33.85 16.47
C THR A 423 -2.86 34.19 15.25
N PRO A 424 -4.13 33.74 15.19
CA PRO A 424 -5.02 34.11 14.11
C PRO A 424 -5.58 35.53 14.32
N VAL A 425 -5.63 36.34 13.26
CA VAL A 425 -5.96 37.78 13.33
C VAL A 425 -7.15 38.09 12.44
N TRP A 426 -8.00 39.02 12.85
CA TRP A 426 -9.08 39.55 12.02
C TRP A 426 -8.54 40.59 11.02
N TYR A 427 -8.87 40.43 9.74
CA TYR A 427 -8.45 41.35 8.68
C TYR A 427 -9.50 41.38 7.56
N GLY A 428 -10.06 42.56 7.28
CA GLY A 428 -11.18 42.71 6.35
C GLY A 428 -12.45 42.02 6.86
N GLU A 429 -13.14 41.29 5.98
CA GLU A 429 -14.39 40.58 6.27
C GLU A 429 -14.20 39.18 6.91
N GLY A 430 -12.97 38.79 7.24
CA GLY A 430 -12.70 37.44 7.73
C GLY A 430 -11.49 37.32 8.66
N LYS A 431 -11.35 36.12 9.24
CA LYS A 431 -10.22 35.76 10.09
C LYS A 431 -9.10 35.19 9.25
N ILE A 432 -7.88 35.73 9.37
CA ILE A 432 -6.66 35.19 8.77
C ILE A 432 -6.01 34.27 9.79
N LEU A 433 -5.91 32.98 9.45
CA LEU A 433 -5.50 31.94 10.40
C LEU A 433 -3.97 31.79 10.49
N SER A 434 -3.25 32.02 9.39
CA SER A 434 -1.80 31.95 9.31
C SER A 434 -1.27 32.70 8.07
N CYS A 435 0.06 32.72 7.89
CA CYS A 435 0.68 33.21 6.65
C CYS A 435 0.30 32.36 5.43
N ALA A 436 0.12 31.03 5.57
CA ALA A 436 -0.32 30.16 4.49
C ALA A 436 -1.78 30.45 4.09
N ASP A 437 -2.66 30.62 5.08
CA ASP A 437 -4.06 31.00 4.84
C ASP A 437 -4.18 32.39 4.19
N ALA A 438 -3.28 33.32 4.55
CA ALA A 438 -3.20 34.64 3.91
C ALA A 438 -2.81 34.54 2.43
N VAL A 439 -1.85 33.67 2.07
CA VAL A 439 -1.46 33.42 0.68
C VAL A 439 -2.63 32.85 -0.13
N ALA A 440 -3.34 31.86 0.43
CA ALA A 440 -4.51 31.27 -0.23
C ALA A 440 -5.61 32.31 -0.53
N LYS A 441 -5.90 33.18 0.45
CA LYS A 441 -6.89 34.25 0.30
C LYS A 441 -6.44 35.33 -0.68
N ALA A 442 -5.15 35.64 -0.73
CA ALA A 442 -4.60 36.58 -1.71
C ALA A 442 -4.84 36.08 -3.15
N ILE A 443 -4.62 34.79 -3.41
CA ILE A 443 -4.91 34.15 -4.70
C ILE A 443 -6.41 34.22 -5.00
N GLU A 444 -7.25 33.84 -4.04
CA GLU A 444 -8.72 33.86 -4.20
C GLU A 444 -9.26 35.27 -4.50
N TRP A 445 -8.78 36.29 -3.78
CA TRP A 445 -9.20 37.68 -4.02
C TRP A 445 -8.72 38.19 -5.38
N HIS A 446 -7.51 37.83 -5.79
CA HIS A 446 -6.96 38.20 -7.10
C HIS A 446 -7.76 37.57 -8.24
N LEU A 447 -8.23 36.33 -8.09
CA LEU A 447 -9.13 35.68 -9.05
C LEU A 447 -10.55 36.28 -9.05
N LYS A 448 -11.09 36.62 -7.87
CA LYS A 448 -12.43 37.23 -7.75
C LYS A 448 -12.49 38.62 -8.36
N GLU A 449 -11.46 39.44 -8.20
CA GLU A 449 -11.40 40.77 -8.82
C GLU A 449 -11.30 40.72 -10.35
N LYS A 450 -10.85 39.59 -10.91
CA LYS A 450 -10.91 39.32 -12.36
C LYS A 450 -12.28 38.81 -12.84
N GLY A 451 -13.12 38.32 -11.95
CA GLY A 451 -14.33 37.56 -12.27
C GLY A 451 -15.65 38.25 -11.91
N GLU A 452 -16.03 39.33 -12.62
CA GLU A 452 -17.43 39.78 -12.65
C GLU A 452 -18.21 39.06 -13.77
N LYS A 453 -18.81 37.92 -13.43
CA LYS A 453 -20.23 37.58 -13.67
C LYS A 453 -20.57 36.24 -12.96
N PRO A 454 -21.47 36.23 -11.97
CA PRO A 454 -21.76 35.02 -11.20
C PRO A 454 -22.60 34.04 -12.02
N ARG A 455 -22.07 32.83 -12.26
CA ARG A 455 -22.93 31.65 -12.46
C ARG A 455 -23.55 31.34 -11.10
N SER A 456 -24.87 31.46 -11.03
CA SER A 456 -25.69 31.45 -9.82
C SER A 456 -25.29 30.40 -8.79
N GLU A 457 -25.08 30.84 -7.56
CA GLU A 457 -24.90 30.00 -6.36
C GLU A 457 -26.03 28.97 -6.15
N ALA A 458 -27.17 29.13 -6.83
CA ALA A 458 -28.29 28.20 -6.83
C ALA A 458 -27.98 26.84 -7.50
N GLU A 459 -27.10 26.79 -8.52
CA GLU A 459 -26.81 25.53 -9.24
C GLU A 459 -25.75 24.68 -8.54
N ALA A 460 -24.78 25.31 -7.86
CA ALA A 460 -23.76 24.61 -7.08
C ALA A 460 -24.35 23.98 -5.81
N MET A 461 -25.30 24.67 -5.17
CA MET A 461 -26.02 24.21 -3.97
C MET A 461 -27.02 23.06 -4.26
N ALA A 462 -27.55 22.98 -5.49
CA ALA A 462 -28.49 21.93 -5.89
C ALA A 462 -27.81 20.56 -6.08
N LYS A 463 -26.57 20.53 -6.59
CA LYS A 463 -25.81 19.27 -6.79
C LYS A 463 -25.28 18.66 -5.49
N ILE A 464 -24.98 19.47 -4.48
CA ILE A 464 -24.44 19.00 -3.19
C ILE A 464 -25.55 18.39 -2.31
N ARG A 465 -26.78 18.91 -2.38
CA ARG A 465 -27.91 18.44 -1.56
C ARG A 465 -28.47 17.07 -1.99
N ALA A 466 -28.17 16.62 -3.20
CA ALA A 466 -28.64 15.35 -3.75
C ALA A 466 -27.81 14.12 -3.32
N LEU A 467 -26.71 14.30 -2.58
CA LEU A 467 -25.71 13.25 -2.33
C LEU A 467 -25.43 12.94 -0.84
N LEU A 468 -26.24 13.42 0.10
CA LEU A 468 -26.04 13.15 1.53
C LEU A 468 -27.31 12.59 2.20
N PRO A 469 -27.27 11.41 2.86
CA PRO A 469 -28.36 10.94 3.70
C PRO A 469 -28.38 11.70 5.03
N GLU A 470 -29.58 12.08 5.47
CA GLU A 470 -29.83 12.74 6.75
C GLU A 470 -29.40 11.87 7.94
N LYS A 471 -28.58 12.42 8.85
CA LYS A 471 -28.51 11.94 10.24
C LYS A 471 -28.65 13.08 11.24
N ARG A 472 -29.58 12.83 12.17
CA ARG A 472 -30.01 13.66 13.30
C ARG A 472 -28.88 13.85 14.33
N GLY A 473 -28.97 14.96 15.05
CA GLY A 473 -27.89 15.50 15.87
C GLY A 473 -27.60 14.78 17.19
N SER A 474 -26.49 15.18 17.79
CA SER A 474 -26.33 15.39 19.24
C SER A 474 -25.01 16.17 19.48
N ASN A 475 -25.10 17.24 20.26
CA ASN A 475 -23.95 17.87 20.92
C ASN A 475 -23.48 16.96 22.07
N PRO A 476 -22.20 17.00 22.45
CA PRO A 476 -21.89 17.71 23.69
C PRO A 476 -20.60 18.54 23.66
N ARG A 477 -20.63 19.55 24.53
CA ARG A 477 -19.54 20.43 24.96
C ARG A 477 -18.35 19.64 25.49
N GLU A 478 -17.14 20.11 25.24
CA GLU A 478 -16.07 19.99 26.25
C GLU A 478 -15.09 21.16 26.19
N LYS A 479 -14.78 21.66 27.39
CA LYS A 479 -13.86 22.75 27.69
C LYS A 479 -12.43 22.21 27.59
N SER A 480 -11.55 22.88 26.87
CA SER A 480 -10.11 22.76 27.06
C SER A 480 -9.50 24.13 27.30
N ILE A 481 -8.94 24.28 28.50
CA ILE A 481 -8.14 25.38 29.00
C ILE A 481 -6.88 25.53 28.10
N PRO A 482 -6.50 26.75 27.64
CA PRO A 482 -5.29 26.91 26.84
C PRO A 482 -4.06 27.08 27.76
N ILE A 483 -3.09 26.16 27.63
CA ILE A 483 -1.76 26.24 28.23
C ILE A 483 -0.76 26.72 27.15
N PHE A 484 -0.26 27.96 27.30
CA PHE A 484 0.95 28.64 26.74
C PHE A 484 1.28 28.49 25.22
N LEU A 485 1.18 29.44 24.25
CA LEU A 485 1.40 30.91 24.10
C LEU A 485 2.86 31.36 24.36
N ARG A 486 3.64 32.06 23.51
CA ARG A 486 3.52 32.83 22.24
C ARG A 486 4.93 32.98 21.60
N GLY A 487 5.02 33.34 20.31
CA GLY A 487 6.27 33.66 19.59
C GLY A 487 6.84 35.07 19.84
N ALA A 488 7.37 35.73 18.81
CA ALA A 488 8.08 37.01 18.90
C ALA A 488 7.20 38.23 19.27
N CYS A 489 7.84 39.30 19.77
CA CYS A 489 7.20 40.54 20.18
C CYS A 489 6.38 41.19 19.04
N PRO A 490 5.11 41.56 19.27
CA PRO A 490 4.25 42.12 18.22
C PRO A 490 4.66 43.54 17.80
N GLU A 491 5.42 44.25 18.63
CA GLU A 491 5.85 45.62 18.32
C GLU A 491 7.20 45.67 17.59
N CYS A 492 8.20 44.93 18.06
CA CYS A 492 9.55 45.01 17.49
C CYS A 492 10.03 43.72 16.83
N GLY A 493 9.29 42.61 16.93
CA GLY A 493 9.71 41.30 16.43
C GLY A 493 10.85 40.63 17.23
N GLY A 494 11.26 41.22 18.36
CA GLY A 494 12.29 40.69 19.25
C GLY A 494 11.81 39.53 20.12
N PRO A 495 12.72 38.83 20.82
CA PRO A 495 12.38 37.75 21.73
C PRO A 495 11.53 38.28 22.91
N LEU A 496 10.59 37.45 23.37
CA LEU A 496 9.76 37.71 24.53
C LEU A 496 10.29 36.93 25.74
N ILE A 497 10.32 37.59 26.90
CA ILE A 497 10.80 37.03 28.17
C ILE A 497 9.62 37.02 29.14
N PHE A 498 9.39 35.89 29.82
CA PHE A 498 8.34 35.78 30.82
C PHE A 498 8.92 36.09 32.20
N GLU A 499 8.42 37.16 32.83
CA GLU A 499 8.90 37.63 34.13
C GLU A 499 7.76 38.29 34.91
N GLU A 500 7.66 37.98 36.22
CA GLU A 500 6.63 38.53 37.13
C GLU A 500 5.17 38.32 36.67
N GLY A 501 4.89 37.22 35.96
CA GLY A 501 3.54 36.91 35.47
C GLY A 501 3.13 37.69 34.21
N CYS A 502 4.03 38.47 33.62
CA CYS A 502 3.81 39.19 32.37
C CYS A 502 4.80 38.71 31.30
N VAL A 503 4.39 38.83 30.03
CA VAL A 503 5.28 38.64 28.88
C VAL A 503 5.85 40.01 28.51
N LYS A 504 7.17 40.19 28.66
CA LYS A 504 7.86 41.47 28.43
C LYS A 504 8.82 41.38 27.24
N CYS A 505 9.03 42.50 26.56
CA CYS A 505 10.05 42.68 25.53
C CYS A 505 10.96 43.86 25.86
N LEU A 506 12.23 43.78 25.44
CA LEU A 506 13.22 44.84 25.58
C LEU A 506 12.83 46.16 24.88
N CYS A 507 11.89 46.13 23.94
CA CYS A 507 11.37 47.37 23.30
C CYS A 507 10.34 48.11 24.15
N GLY A 508 10.00 47.62 25.34
CA GLY A 508 9.01 48.23 26.24
C GLY A 508 7.60 47.61 26.16
N TYR A 509 7.37 46.65 25.26
CA TYR A 509 6.10 45.90 25.21
C TYR A 509 5.95 45.01 26.46
N SER A 510 4.81 45.13 27.15
CA SER A 510 4.44 44.29 28.29
C SER A 510 2.98 43.88 28.17
N ASP A 511 2.71 42.59 28.32
CA ASP A 511 1.34 42.03 28.33
C ASP A 511 1.20 41.12 29.55
N CYS A 512 0.41 41.57 30.52
CA CYS A 512 0.11 40.85 31.76
C CYS A 512 -1.28 40.23 31.58
N GLY A 513 -1.35 38.90 31.56
CA GLY A 513 -2.59 38.15 31.32
C GLY A 513 -3.64 38.33 32.41
#